data_AF-A0A657EPG3-F1
#
_entry.id   AF-A0A657EPG3-F1
#
_cell.length_a   1.000
_cell.length_b   1.000
_cell.length_c   1.000
_cell.angle_alpha   90.00
_cell.angle_beta   90.00
_cell.angle_gamma   90.00
#
_symmetry.space_group_name_H-M   'P 1'
#
loop_
_entity.id
_entity.type
_entity.pdbx_description
1 polymer ?
#
loop_
_entity_poly.entity_id
_entity_poly.type
_entity_poly.pdbx_seq_one_letter_code
_entity_poly.pdbx_strand_id
1 'polypeptide(L)'
;SLVIEKLSECQKVCFVPRGSQMQDLTQPQHINTMLYEAELFAELVDEHLVDHPGLTVSRITAKLLTEIRRQTGVIFPADSVKL
;
A
#
# COMPACT_ATOMS: atom_id res chain seq x y z
N SER A 1 -2.42 -14.45 -15.91
CA SER A 1 -2.53 -13.81 -14.59
C SER A 1 -1.35 -12.89 -14.40
N LEU A 2 -1.49 -11.86 -13.55
CA LEU A 2 -0.37 -11.08 -13.04
C LEU A 2 -0.07 -11.59 -11.63
N VAL A 3 1.18 -11.97 -11.38
CA VAL A 3 1.63 -12.50 -10.09
C VAL A 3 2.68 -11.56 -9.53
N ILE A 4 2.48 -11.11 -8.30
CA ILE A 4 3.43 -10.25 -7.59
C ILE A 4 3.85 -11.00 -6.32
N GLU A 5 5.13 -11.36 -6.25
CA GLU A 5 5.72 -11.98 -5.05
C GLU A 5 6.04 -10.90 -4.02
N LYS A 6 5.67 -11.15 -2.76
CA LYS A 6 5.79 -10.19 -1.65
C LYS A 6 5.31 -8.78 -2.04
N LEU A 7 4.00 -8.63 -2.21
CA LEU A 7 3.37 -7.38 -2.68
C LEU A 7 3.88 -6.12 -1.98
N SER A 8 4.16 -6.19 -0.67
CA SER A 8 4.68 -5.07 0.13
C SER A 8 6.05 -4.55 -0.35
N GLU A 9 6.88 -5.43 -0.94
CA GLU A 9 8.24 -5.14 -1.41
C GLU A 9 8.35 -5.26 -2.94
N CYS A 10 7.27 -5.66 -3.61
CA CYS A 10 7.22 -5.95 -5.06
C CYS A 10 8.44 -6.75 -5.55
N GLN A 11 8.84 -7.78 -4.79
CA GLN A 11 10.11 -8.49 -5.00
C GLN A 11 10.21 -9.13 -6.40
N LYS A 12 9.08 -9.59 -6.95
CA LYS A 12 9.03 -10.16 -8.31
C LYS A 12 7.68 -9.90 -8.94
N VAL A 13 7.66 -9.57 -10.23
CA VAL A 13 6.45 -9.37 -11.01
C VAL A 13 6.48 -10.26 -12.23
N CYS A 14 5.54 -11.19 -12.35
CA CYS A 14 5.44 -12.10 -13.48
C CYS A 14 4.07 -11.99 -14.16
N PHE A 15 4.09 -11.86 -15.48
CA PHE A 15 2.89 -11.98 -16.31
C PHE A 15 2.84 -13.38 -16.93
N VAL A 16 1.73 -14.09 -16.70
CA VAL A 16 1.49 -15.45 -17.19
C VAL A 16 0.34 -15.41 -18.19
N PRO A 17 0.59 -15.25 -19.51
CA PRO A 17 -0.47 -15.23 -20.50
C PRO A 17 -0.95 -16.67 -20.78
N ARG A 18 -2.19 -16.82 -21.28
CA ARG A 18 -2.75 -18.16 -21.54
C ARG A 18 -2.09 -18.76 -22.78
N GLY A 19 -1.49 -19.94 -22.63
CA GLY A 19 -0.90 -20.69 -23.75
C GLY A 19 0.48 -20.19 -24.22
N SER A 20 1.10 -19.26 -23.50
CA SER A 20 2.43 -18.75 -23.80
C SER A 20 3.35 -18.80 -22.59
N GLN A 21 4.63 -18.53 -22.80
CA GLN A 21 5.62 -18.51 -21.73
C GLN A 21 5.37 -17.36 -20.73
N MET A 22 5.73 -17.60 -19.48
CA MET A 22 5.77 -16.58 -18.43
C MET A 22 6.79 -15.48 -18.79
N GLN A 23 6.40 -14.23 -18.56
CA GLN A 23 7.23 -13.05 -18.75
C GLN A 23 7.60 -12.46 -17.39
N ASP A 24 8.89 -12.27 -17.15
CA ASP A 24 9.38 -11.55 -15.99
C ASP A 24 9.37 -10.05 -16.27
N LEU A 25 8.61 -9.31 -15.46
CA LEU A 25 8.44 -7.86 -15.55
C LEU A 25 9.13 -7.15 -14.36
N THR A 26 9.89 -7.87 -13.55
CA THR A 26 10.53 -7.36 -12.34
C THR A 26 11.47 -6.21 -12.67
N GLN A 27 11.35 -5.12 -11.93
CA GLN A 27 12.27 -3.98 -11.99
C GLN A 27 13.27 -4.04 -10.83
N PRO A 28 14.46 -3.43 -10.98
CA PRO A 28 15.38 -3.27 -9.86
C PRO A 28 14.69 -2.60 -8.67
N GLN A 29 14.79 -3.22 -7.50
CA GLN A 29 14.30 -2.67 -6.24
C GLN A 29 15.47 -2.12 -5.43
N HIS A 30 15.21 -1.04 -4.68
CA HIS A 30 16.21 -0.52 -3.75
C HIS A 30 16.34 -1.45 -2.53
N ILE A 31 17.55 -1.57 -1.98
CA ILE A 31 17.82 -2.44 -0.82
C ILE A 31 17.07 -1.99 0.44
N ASN A 32 16.85 -0.68 0.56
CA ASN A 32 16.03 -0.10 1.61
C ASN A 32 14.60 0.04 1.09
N THR A 33 13.69 -0.76 1.65
CA THR A 33 12.26 -0.78 1.31
C THR A 33 11.54 0.52 1.67
N MET A 34 12.12 1.35 2.54
CA MET A 34 11.56 2.62 2.98
C MET A 34 12.15 3.84 2.25
N LEU A 35 13.02 3.64 1.24
CA LEU A 35 13.67 4.77 0.55
C LEU A 35 12.65 5.76 -0.04
N TYR A 36 11.75 5.26 -0.88
CA TYR A 36 10.82 6.12 -1.64
C TYR A 36 9.85 6.89 -0.75
N GLU A 37 9.37 6.28 0.33
CA GLU A 37 8.49 6.99 1.28
C GLU A 37 9.26 8.05 2.08
N ALA A 38 10.52 7.77 2.44
CA ALA A 38 11.36 8.74 3.15
C ALA A 38 11.69 9.96 2.27
N GLU A 39 12.02 9.73 0.99
CA GLU A 39 12.24 10.81 0.00
C GLU A 39 10.99 11.67 -0.14
N LEU A 40 9.82 11.06 -0.37
CA LEU A 40 8.56 11.79 -0.49
C LEU A 40 8.20 12.57 0.79
N PHE A 41 8.45 12.00 1.98
CA PHE A 41 8.18 12.71 3.23
C PHE A 41 9.12 13.90 3.42
N ALA A 42 10.40 13.78 3.06
CA ALA A 42 11.33 14.90 3.09
C ALA A 42 10.85 16.05 2.19
N GLU A 43 10.45 15.74 0.95
CA GLU A 43 9.92 16.71 -0.01
C GLU A 43 8.67 17.43 0.54
N LEU A 44 7.71 16.68 1.11
CA LEU A 44 6.48 17.28 1.67
C LEU A 44 6.76 18.19 2.88
N VAL A 45 7.76 17.84 3.70
CA VAL A 45 8.17 18.66 4.85
C VAL A 45 8.85 19.94 4.39
N ASP A 46 9.80 19.84 3.45
CA ASP A 46 10.52 20.99 2.92
C ASP A 46 9.56 21.99 2.25
N GLU A 47 8.61 21.48 1.47
CA GLU A 47 7.58 22.29 0.79
C GLU A 47 6.39 22.68 1.68
N HIS A 48 6.38 22.25 2.95
CA HIS A 48 5.29 22.48 3.91
C HIS A 48 3.90 22.04 3.38
N LEU A 49 3.87 21.00 2.55
CA LEU A 49 2.66 20.49 1.89
C LEU A 49 1.91 19.51 2.80
N VAL A 50 1.07 20.07 3.66
CA VAL A 50 0.20 19.30 4.56
C VAL A 50 -1.01 18.71 3.84
N ASP A 51 -1.55 19.40 2.82
CA ASP A 51 -2.65 18.87 2.02
C ASP A 51 -2.09 18.12 0.80
N HIS A 52 -1.96 16.81 0.93
CA HIS A 52 -1.38 15.94 -0.09
C HIS A 52 -2.26 14.69 -0.31
N PRO A 53 -2.15 14.02 -1.48
CA PRO A 53 -3.00 12.88 -1.83
C PRO A 53 -2.99 11.72 -0.81
N GLY A 54 -1.88 11.57 -0.07
CA GLY A 54 -1.73 10.56 0.98
C GLY A 54 -2.76 10.65 2.11
N LEU A 55 -3.30 11.84 2.39
CA LEU A 55 -4.40 12.01 3.36
C LEU A 55 -5.68 11.31 2.91
N THR A 56 -6.01 11.43 1.62
CA THR A 56 -7.20 10.78 1.04
C THR A 56 -7.06 9.26 1.07
N VAL A 57 -5.89 8.75 0.67
CA VAL A 57 -5.58 7.32 0.75
C VAL A 57 -5.69 6.82 2.19
N SER A 58 -5.08 7.53 3.15
CA SER A 58 -5.15 7.19 4.58
C SER A 58 -6.58 7.10 5.10
N ARG A 59 -7.44 8.06 4.75
CA ARG A 59 -8.87 8.07 5.14
C ARG A 59 -9.63 6.90 4.53
N ILE A 60 -9.41 6.59 3.26
CA ILE A 60 -10.07 5.47 2.58
C ILE A 60 -9.63 4.16 3.23
N THR A 61 -8.33 3.95 3.41
CA THR A 61 -7.76 2.76 4.06
C THR A 61 -8.32 2.59 5.47
N ALA A 62 -8.38 3.65 6.28
CA ALA A 62 -8.95 3.59 7.62
C ALA A 62 -10.43 3.18 7.64
N LYS A 63 -11.22 3.71 6.70
CA LYS A 63 -12.63 3.33 6.53
C LYS A 63 -12.78 1.86 6.13
N LEU A 64 -11.99 1.42 5.14
CA LEU A 64 -12.00 0.02 4.68
C LEU A 64 -11.58 -0.93 5.79
N LEU A 65 -10.50 -0.63 6.52
CA LEU A 65 -10.03 -1.45 7.65
C LEU A 65 -11.09 -1.53 8.74
N THR A 66 -11.79 -0.44 9.05
CA THR A 66 -12.87 -0.43 10.03
C THR A 66 -14.03 -1.33 9.60
N GLU A 67 -14.44 -1.24 8.33
CA GLU A 67 -15.52 -2.08 7.81
C GLU A 67 -15.14 -3.57 7.74
N ILE A 68 -13.91 -3.88 7.31
CA ILE A 68 -13.41 -5.26 7.29
C ILE A 68 -13.39 -5.85 8.69
N ARG A 69 -12.89 -5.11 9.69
CA ARG A 69 -12.90 -5.52 11.09
C ARG A 69 -14.32 -5.78 11.59
N ARG A 70 -15.26 -4.89 11.29
CA ARG A 70 -16.69 -5.05 11.62
C ARG A 70 -17.28 -6.32 11.02
N GLN A 71 -17.01 -6.60 9.74
CA GLN A 71 -17.52 -7.79 9.04
C GLN A 71 -16.89 -9.09 9.53
N THR A 72 -15.64 -9.05 10.00
CA THR A 72 -14.90 -10.22 10.48
C THR A 72 -14.99 -10.43 12.00
N GLY A 73 -15.69 -9.55 12.72
CA GLY A 73 -15.89 -9.65 14.18
C GLY A 73 -14.68 -9.20 15.01
N VAL A 74 -13.72 -8.51 14.41
CA VAL A 74 -12.57 -7.92 15.14
C VAL A 74 -12.99 -6.58 15.73
N ILE A 75 -13.08 -6.50 17.07
CA ILE A 75 -13.58 -5.31 17.77
C ILE A 75 -12.49 -4.76 18.69
N PHE A 76 -12.21 -3.46 18.60
CA PHE A 76 -11.37 -2.71 19.52
C PHE A 76 -12.22 -1.81 20.43
N PRO A 77 -11.75 -1.45 21.64
CA PRO A 77 -12.49 -0.56 22.55
C PRO A 77 -12.92 0.77 21.91
N ALA A 78 -12.06 1.33 21.03
CA ALA A 78 -12.32 2.59 20.34
C ALA A 78 -13.51 2.54 19.37
N ASP A 79 -13.93 1.37 18.90
CA ASP A 79 -15.06 1.25 17.96
C ASP A 79 -16.42 1.60 18.61
N SER A 80 -16.48 1.57 19.94
CA SER A 80 -17.68 1.93 20.72
C SER A 80 -17.80 3.43 21.00
N VAL A 81 -16.73 4.20 20.75
CA VAL A 81 -16.71 5.65 20.94
C VAL A 81 -17.34 6.31 19.71
N LYS A 82 -18.52 6.90 19.87
CA LYS A 82 -19.09 7.76 18.83
C LYS A 82 -18.32 9.09 18.81
N LEU A 83 -17.75 9.43 17.66
CA LEU A 83 -17.23 10.77 17.35
C LEU A 83 -18.37 11.76 17.18
#